data_AF-A0A660XNZ1-F1
#
_entry.id   AF-A0A660XNZ1-F1
#
_cell.length_a   1.000
_cell.length_b   1.000
_cell.length_c   1.000
_cell.angle_alpha   90.00
_cell.angle_beta   90.00
_cell.angle_gamma   90.00
#
_symmetry.space_group_name_H-M   'P 1'
#
loop_
_entity.id
_entity.type
_entity.pdbx_description
1 polymer ?
#
loop_
_entity_poly.entity_id
_entity_poly.type
_entity_poly.pdbx_seq_one_letter_code
_entity_poly.pdbx_strand_id
1 'polypeptide(L)'
;MLKNTVIIVLLSVSLFAEVDWFGYYEGEGDFGKVPSKQIFYGYHKFRLDLDTSPSDNIRISANLIYKEYYGQTNLNFLDFLHPDFRPVVPNADMTGLDTITYIPYTLSDSMFIDNMFLQLHSKLFDLTLGKQQISPGVGYAWNPTDIFNEPDLMDPTYENPGVSAI
;
A
#
# COMPACT_ATOMS: atom_id res chain seq x y z
N MET A 1 -22.09 -4.96 24.57
CA MET A 1 -21.71 -4.02 25.65
C MET A 1 -20.21 -3.70 25.63
N LEU A 2 -19.32 -4.70 25.65
CA LEU A 2 -17.85 -4.49 25.67
C LEU A 2 -17.30 -3.63 24.51
N LYS A 3 -17.79 -3.83 23.28
CA LYS A 3 -17.34 -3.11 22.07
C LYS A 3 -17.59 -1.59 22.16
N ASN A 4 -18.72 -1.18 22.71
CA ASN A 4 -19.08 0.24 22.85
C ASN A 4 -18.25 0.90 23.96
N THR A 5 -17.97 0.18 25.05
CA THR A 5 -17.11 0.68 26.13
C THR A 5 -15.68 0.89 25.67
N VAL A 6 -15.11 -0.02 24.87
CA VAL A 6 -13.75 0.13 24.30
C VAL A 6 -13.66 1.36 23.39
N ILE A 7 -14.65 1.59 22.54
CA ILE A 7 -14.71 2.77 21.66
C ILE A 7 -14.75 4.05 22.49
N ILE A 8 -15.60 4.13 23.53
CA ILE A 8 -15.70 5.31 24.38
C ILE A 8 -14.40 5.57 25.13
N VAL A 9 -13.73 4.53 25.66
CA VAL A 9 -12.45 4.68 26.35
C VAL A 9 -11.36 5.15 25.38
N LEU A 10 -11.28 4.56 24.18
CA LEU A 10 -10.31 4.98 23.16
C LEU A 10 -10.52 6.44 22.74
N LEU A 11 -11.76 6.86 22.52
CA LEU A 11 -12.11 8.26 22.23
C LEU A 11 -11.79 9.20 23.39
N SER A 12 -12.00 8.76 24.63
CA SER A 12 -11.69 9.56 25.81
C SER A 12 -10.17 9.76 25.95
N VAL A 13 -9.40 8.68 25.80
CA VAL A 13 -7.93 8.72 25.85
C VAL A 13 -7.37 9.57 24.72
N SER A 14 -7.92 9.48 23.50
CA SER A 14 -7.47 10.30 22.38
C SER A 14 -7.75 11.79 22.59
N LEU A 15 -8.86 12.14 23.23
CA LEU A 15 -9.17 13.53 23.61
C LEU A 15 -8.19 14.07 24.66
N PHE A 16 -7.82 13.28 25.67
CA PHE A 16 -6.85 13.69 26.68
C PHE A 16 -5.41 13.77 26.15
N ALA A 17 -5.09 12.96 25.14
CA ALA A 17 -3.78 12.95 24.50
C ALA A 17 -3.67 13.94 23.33
N GLU A 18 -4.67 14.81 23.12
CA GLU A 18 -4.71 15.78 22.02
C GLU A 18 -4.32 15.15 20.68
N VAL A 19 -4.88 13.96 20.40
CA VAL A 19 -4.60 13.25 19.14
C VAL A 19 -5.32 13.97 18.01
N ASP A 20 -4.56 14.37 16.99
CA ASP A 20 -5.09 14.85 15.72
C ASP A 20 -5.50 13.67 14.85
N TRP A 21 -6.74 13.71 14.37
CA TRP A 21 -7.32 12.72 13.46
C TRP A 21 -7.53 13.39 12.11
N PHE A 22 -6.80 12.92 11.11
CA PHE A 22 -6.91 13.43 9.74
C PHE A 22 -6.73 12.29 8.74
N GLY A 23 -6.78 12.60 7.45
CA GLY A 23 -6.61 11.61 6.41
C GLY A 23 -7.41 11.99 5.18
N TYR A 24 -7.62 11.02 4.29
CA TYR A 24 -8.34 11.25 3.05
C TYR A 24 -9.02 9.98 2.55
N TYR A 25 -9.97 10.21 1.66
CA TYR A 25 -10.57 9.19 0.81
C TYR A 25 -10.11 9.44 -0.63
N GLU A 26 -9.75 8.37 -1.31
CA GLU A 26 -9.37 8.37 -2.71
C GLU A 26 -10.18 7.30 -3.45
N GLY A 27 -10.67 7.65 -4.63
CA GLY A 27 -11.36 6.74 -5.53
C GLY A 27 -10.72 6.79 -6.91
N GLU A 28 -10.31 5.63 -7.42
CA GLU A 28 -9.70 5.47 -8.73
C GLU A 28 -10.52 4.51 -9.57
N GLY A 29 -10.67 4.82 -10.86
CA GLY A 29 -11.29 3.94 -11.84
C GLY A 29 -10.49 3.92 -13.14
N ASP A 30 -10.09 2.72 -13.53
CA ASP A 30 -9.34 2.45 -14.75
C ASP A 30 -10.23 1.82 -15.81
N PHE A 31 -10.11 2.34 -17.03
CA PHE A 31 -10.72 1.75 -18.21
C PHE A 31 -9.65 1.47 -19.26
N GLY A 32 -9.51 0.20 -19.63
CA GLY A 32 -8.55 -0.28 -20.60
C GLY A 32 -9.19 -1.10 -21.71
N LYS A 33 -8.52 -1.21 -22.85
CA LYS A 33 -8.88 -2.13 -23.92
C LYS A 33 -7.67 -2.95 -24.35
N VAL A 34 -7.80 -4.26 -24.23
CA VAL A 34 -6.87 -5.24 -24.81
C VAL A 34 -7.54 -5.87 -26.05
N PRO A 35 -6.80 -6.53 -26.96
CA PRO A 35 -7.37 -7.02 -28.23
C PRO A 35 -8.62 -7.92 -28.06
N SER A 36 -8.69 -8.69 -26.99
CA SER A 36 -9.76 -9.66 -26.72
C SER A 36 -10.89 -9.16 -25.81
N LYS A 37 -10.72 -8.04 -25.08
CA LYS A 37 -11.72 -7.55 -24.12
C LYS A 37 -11.52 -6.09 -23.71
N GLN A 38 -12.60 -5.50 -23.18
CA GLN A 38 -12.52 -4.26 -22.40
C GLN A 38 -12.33 -4.62 -20.93
N ILE A 39 -11.54 -3.79 -20.24
CA ILE A 39 -11.19 -3.96 -18.84
C ILE A 39 -11.66 -2.74 -18.07
N PHE A 40 -12.39 -2.96 -16.98
CA PHE A 40 -12.76 -1.92 -16.04
C PHE A 40 -12.55 -2.41 -14.62
N TYR A 41 -11.70 -1.72 -13.87
CA TYR A 41 -11.45 -1.98 -12.46
C TYR A 41 -11.14 -0.66 -11.77
N GLY A 42 -10.99 -0.69 -10.47
CA GLY A 42 -10.62 0.48 -9.69
C GLY A 42 -10.55 0.13 -8.22
N TYR A 43 -10.36 1.14 -7.39
CA TYR A 43 -10.37 0.97 -5.95
C TYR A 43 -10.94 2.17 -5.21
N HIS A 44 -11.35 1.89 -3.99
CA HIS A 44 -11.57 2.87 -2.94
C HIS A 44 -10.47 2.73 -1.91
N LYS A 45 -9.88 3.85 -1.51
CA LYS A 45 -8.85 3.90 -0.50
C LYS A 45 -9.27 4.88 0.57
N PHE A 46 -9.22 4.43 1.81
CA PHE A 46 -9.44 5.25 2.99
C PHE A 46 -8.18 5.23 3.83
N ARG A 47 -7.61 6.41 4.08
CA ARG A 47 -6.48 6.59 4.97
C ARG A 47 -6.92 7.39 6.19
N LEU A 48 -6.57 6.88 7.37
CA LEU A 48 -6.73 7.54 8.65
C LEU A 48 -5.37 7.70 9.30
N ASP A 49 -4.99 8.94 9.58
CA ASP A 49 -3.77 9.34 10.26
C ASP A 49 -4.11 9.80 11.69
N LEU A 50 -3.30 9.35 12.64
CA LEU A 50 -3.34 9.68 14.05
C LEU A 50 -2.00 10.28 14.44
N ASP A 51 -1.98 11.50 14.96
CA ASP A 51 -0.76 12.17 15.37
C ASP A 51 -0.94 12.82 16.74
N THR A 52 0.08 12.73 17.59
CA THR A 52 0.09 13.45 18.87
C THR A 52 1.51 13.79 19.27
N SER A 53 1.64 14.95 19.92
CA SER A 53 2.88 15.38 20.57
C SER A 53 2.62 15.67 22.04
N PRO A 54 2.67 14.65 22.92
CA PRO A 54 2.44 14.85 24.36
C PRO A 54 3.43 15.82 25.03
N SER A 55 4.54 16.14 24.35
CA SER A 55 5.53 17.15 24.74
C SER A 55 6.36 17.57 23.53
N ASP A 56 7.15 18.64 23.65
CA ASP A 56 8.11 19.08 22.62
C ASP A 56 9.17 18.01 22.26
N ASN A 57 9.38 17.01 23.12
CA ASN A 57 10.41 15.99 22.93
C ASN A 57 9.85 14.64 22.45
N ILE A 58 8.53 14.49 22.36
CA ILE A 58 7.89 13.21 22.04
C ILE A 58 6.80 13.43 21.01
N ARG A 59 6.87 12.69 19.90
CA ARG A 59 5.76 12.58 18.93
C ARG A 59 5.43 11.12 18.68
N ILE A 60 4.15 10.81 18.58
CA ILE A 60 3.65 9.48 18.26
C ILE A 60 2.74 9.64 17.05
N SER A 61 2.98 8.83 16.01
CA SER A 61 2.19 8.88 14.79
C SER A 61 1.87 7.47 14.31
N ALA A 62 0.65 7.28 13.80
CA ALA A 62 0.23 6.06 13.15
C ALA A 62 -0.75 6.34 12.02
N ASN A 63 -0.69 5.54 10.94
CA ASN A 63 -1.65 5.65 9.84
C ASN A 63 -2.18 4.27 9.48
N LEU A 64 -3.48 4.19 9.26
CA LEU A 64 -4.19 3.00 8.87
C LEU A 64 -4.77 3.22 7.47
N ILE A 65 -4.50 2.29 6.57
CA ILE A 65 -5.03 2.31 5.21
C ILE A 65 -5.96 1.12 5.03
N TYR A 66 -7.13 1.37 4.46
CA TYR A 66 -8.04 0.37 3.93
C TYR A 66 -8.21 0.60 2.43
N LYS A 67 -7.99 -0.44 1.61
CA LYS A 67 -8.14 -0.42 0.16
C LYS A 67 -9.09 -1.53 -0.26
N GLU A 68 -10.13 -1.17 -1.00
CA GLU A 68 -11.16 -2.08 -1.52
C GLU A 68 -11.20 -1.97 -3.04
N TYR A 69 -11.00 -3.09 -3.73
CA TYR A 69 -11.03 -3.13 -5.20
C TYR A 69 -12.42 -3.43 -5.72
N TYR A 70 -12.78 -2.82 -6.85
CA TYR A 70 -14.06 -3.04 -7.52
C TYR A 70 -13.89 -3.30 -9.02
N GLY A 71 -14.97 -3.75 -9.66
CA GLY A 71 -14.97 -4.09 -11.08
C GLY A 71 -14.31 -5.45 -11.34
N GLN A 72 -13.41 -5.52 -12.32
CA GLN A 72 -12.72 -6.74 -12.70
C GLN A 72 -11.45 -6.94 -11.87
N THR A 73 -11.58 -7.60 -10.72
CA THR A 73 -10.47 -7.83 -9.79
C THR A 73 -9.64 -9.09 -10.09
N ASN A 74 -10.13 -9.98 -10.96
CA ASN A 74 -9.39 -11.14 -11.45
C ASN A 74 -8.94 -10.89 -12.88
N LEU A 75 -7.65 -10.62 -13.05
CA LEU A 75 -7.02 -10.30 -14.32
C LEU A 75 -6.20 -11.49 -14.81
N ASN A 76 -5.98 -11.54 -16.12
CA ASN A 76 -5.00 -12.44 -16.73
C ASN A 76 -3.80 -11.60 -17.12
N PHE A 77 -2.66 -11.81 -16.47
CA PHE A 77 -1.44 -11.05 -16.73
C PHE A 77 -1.02 -11.10 -18.21
N LEU A 78 -1.30 -12.21 -18.89
CA LEU A 78 -0.96 -12.40 -20.31
C LEU A 78 -1.81 -11.60 -21.29
N ASP A 79 -2.87 -10.93 -20.84
CA ASP A 79 -3.66 -10.02 -21.68
C ASP A 79 -2.94 -8.70 -21.95
N PHE A 80 -1.97 -8.33 -21.10
CA PHE A 80 -1.14 -7.14 -21.24
C PHE A 80 0.15 -7.38 -22.03
N LEU A 81 0.40 -8.62 -22.43
CA LEU A 81 1.59 -9.03 -23.17
C LEU A 81 1.24 -9.35 -24.63
N HIS A 82 2.05 -8.85 -25.57
CA HIS A 82 1.88 -9.19 -26.99
C HIS A 82 1.94 -10.72 -27.17
N PRO A 83 1.10 -11.33 -28.04
CA PRO A 83 1.07 -12.78 -28.23
C PRO A 83 2.44 -13.42 -28.46
N ASP A 84 3.32 -12.75 -29.20
CA ASP A 84 4.67 -13.24 -29.53
C ASP A 84 5.63 -13.32 -28.33
N PHE A 85 5.33 -12.64 -27.22
CA PHE A 85 6.15 -12.69 -26.00
C PHE A 85 5.58 -13.63 -24.94
N ARG A 86 4.49 -14.34 -25.23
CA ARG A 86 3.88 -15.25 -24.25
C ARG A 86 4.79 -16.45 -23.97
N PRO A 87 4.92 -16.85 -22.70
CA PRO A 87 5.77 -17.98 -22.33
C PRO A 87 5.22 -19.29 -22.91
N VAL A 88 6.15 -20.14 -23.34
CA VAL A 88 5.85 -21.48 -23.87
C VAL A 88 6.38 -22.54 -22.91
N VAL A 89 5.64 -23.64 -22.78
CA VAL A 89 5.98 -24.79 -21.93
C VAL A 89 5.90 -26.08 -22.73
N PRO A 90 6.65 -27.14 -22.38
CA PRO A 90 6.45 -28.45 -22.98
C PRO A 90 5.00 -28.90 -22.87
N ASN A 91 4.46 -29.40 -23.98
CA ASN A 91 3.13 -29.99 -23.99
C ASN A 91 3.08 -31.28 -23.14
N ALA A 92 1.88 -31.71 -22.76
CA ALA A 92 1.71 -32.81 -21.78
C ALA A 92 2.31 -34.16 -22.21
N ASP A 93 2.45 -34.38 -23.53
CA ASP A 93 3.06 -35.56 -24.13
C ASP A 93 4.56 -35.37 -24.47
N MET A 94 5.15 -34.21 -24.14
CA MET A 94 6.56 -33.86 -24.33
C MET A 94 7.03 -33.90 -25.79
N THR A 95 6.12 -33.78 -26.75
CA THR A 95 6.40 -33.81 -28.20
C THR A 95 6.60 -32.43 -28.82
N GLY A 96 6.32 -31.36 -28.07
CA GLY A 96 6.30 -29.99 -28.57
C GLY A 96 6.15 -28.96 -27.45
N LEU A 97 5.70 -27.75 -27.82
CA LEU A 97 5.54 -26.61 -26.91
C LEU A 97 4.12 -26.04 -27.03
N ASP A 98 3.47 -25.82 -25.88
CA ASP A 98 2.21 -25.11 -25.76
C ASP A 98 2.46 -23.67 -25.26
N THR A 99 1.70 -22.71 -25.78
CA THR A 99 1.74 -21.33 -25.28
C THR A 99 0.84 -21.21 -24.05
N ILE A 100 1.36 -20.65 -22.95
CA ILE A 100 0.53 -20.34 -21.79
C ILE A 100 -0.46 -19.25 -22.19
N THR A 101 -1.74 -19.46 -21.87
CA THR A 101 -2.82 -18.52 -22.21
C THR A 101 -3.38 -17.79 -21.00
N TYR A 102 -3.11 -18.28 -19.79
CA TYR A 102 -3.66 -17.74 -18.55
C TYR A 102 -2.65 -17.75 -17.40
N ILE A 103 -2.41 -16.58 -16.81
CA ILE A 103 -1.71 -16.41 -15.53
C ILE A 103 -2.59 -15.50 -14.66
N PRO A 104 -3.22 -16.04 -13.59
CA PRO A 104 -4.13 -15.26 -12.78
C PRO A 104 -3.37 -14.19 -11.98
N TYR A 105 -3.93 -12.98 -11.97
CA TYR A 105 -3.50 -11.90 -11.10
C TYR A 105 -4.74 -11.31 -10.43
N THR A 106 -4.84 -11.46 -9.11
CA THR A 106 -6.02 -11.06 -8.34
C THR A 106 -5.69 -9.81 -7.53
N LEU A 107 -6.37 -8.72 -7.85
CA LEU A 107 -6.41 -7.52 -7.02
C LEU A 107 -7.20 -7.85 -5.74
N SER A 108 -6.53 -7.75 -4.60
CA SER A 108 -7.06 -8.17 -3.32
C SER A 108 -7.19 -6.98 -2.38
N ASP A 109 -8.34 -6.86 -1.73
CA ASP A 109 -8.57 -5.86 -0.70
C ASP A 109 -7.52 -5.97 0.39
N SER A 110 -7.15 -4.83 0.97
CA SER A 110 -6.11 -4.76 1.99
C SER A 110 -6.45 -3.79 3.10
N MET A 111 -5.99 -4.13 4.30
CA MET A 111 -6.04 -3.25 5.46
C MET A 111 -4.70 -3.38 6.18
N PHE A 112 -3.98 -2.27 6.32
CA PHE A 112 -2.65 -2.31 6.92
C PHE A 112 -2.32 -1.00 7.61
N ILE A 113 -1.44 -1.10 8.61
CA ILE A 113 -0.81 0.06 9.24
C ILE A 113 0.34 0.47 8.34
N ASP A 114 0.28 1.68 7.79
CA ASP A 114 1.30 2.20 6.88
C ASP A 114 2.53 2.66 7.67
N ASN A 115 2.35 3.61 8.59
CA ASN A 115 3.37 3.97 9.58
C ASN A 115 2.83 3.81 10.99
N MET A 116 3.72 3.53 11.92
CA MET A 116 3.49 3.53 13.36
C MET A 116 4.83 3.72 14.04
N PHE A 117 5.09 4.92 14.53
CA PHE A 117 6.38 5.26 15.10
C PHE A 117 6.29 6.18 16.33
N LEU A 118 7.36 6.13 17.12
CA LEU A 118 7.66 7.03 18.22
C LEU A 118 8.89 7.85 17.86
N GLN A 119 8.76 9.17 17.90
CA GLN A 119 9.84 10.14 17.75
C GLN A 119 10.24 10.68 19.11
N LEU A 120 11.54 10.63 19.39
CA LEU A 120 12.19 11.18 20.57
C LEU A 120 13.21 12.23 20.13
N HIS A 121 12.96 13.47 20.53
CA HIS A 121 13.82 14.61 20.20
C HIS A 121 14.65 15.02 21.42
N SER A 122 15.96 15.15 21.24
CA SER A 122 16.90 15.61 22.25
C SER A 122 17.90 16.58 21.62
N LYS A 123 18.63 17.33 22.46
CA LYS A 123 19.69 18.23 21.97
C LYS A 123 20.81 17.51 21.22
N LEU A 124 20.98 16.20 21.48
CA LEU A 124 22.10 15.41 20.96
C LEU A 124 21.69 14.40 19.90
N PHE A 125 20.41 14.06 19.79
CA PHE A 125 19.91 13.06 18.87
C PHE A 125 18.43 13.26 18.56
N ASP A 126 18.04 12.82 17.37
CA ASP A 126 16.66 12.60 16.99
C ASP A 126 16.51 11.12 16.65
N LEU A 127 15.63 10.44 17.38
CA LEU A 127 15.43 9.00 17.24
C LEU A 127 13.99 8.74 16.85
N THR A 128 13.79 8.02 15.74
CA THR A 128 12.48 7.47 15.37
C THR A 128 12.52 5.96 15.45
N LEU A 129 11.60 5.38 16.21
CA LEU A 129 11.46 3.94 16.43
C LEU A 129 10.14 3.45 15.86
N GLY A 130 10.15 2.33 15.15
CA GLY A 130 8.95 1.71 14.58
C GLY A 130 8.86 1.77 13.06
N LYS A 131 7.66 1.55 12.54
CA LYS A 131 7.40 1.51 11.10
C LYS A 131 7.27 2.93 10.57
N GLN A 132 8.15 3.33 9.65
CA GLN A 132 8.22 4.71 9.13
C GLN A 132 8.66 4.72 7.67
N GLN A 133 8.22 5.71 6.91
CA GLN A 133 8.73 5.96 5.56
C GLN A 133 10.20 6.39 5.63
N ILE A 134 11.04 5.72 4.85
CA ILE A 134 12.45 6.06 4.68
C ILE A 134 12.66 6.28 3.19
N SER A 135 12.83 7.53 2.76
CA SER A 135 13.10 7.86 1.35
C SER A 135 14.48 8.50 1.22
N PRO A 136 15.55 7.72 1.00
CA PRO A 136 16.89 8.23 0.89
C PRO A 136 17.12 8.87 -0.49
N GLY A 137 16.92 10.19 -0.64
CA GLY A 137 17.20 10.88 -1.91
C GLY A 137 16.21 12.00 -2.24
N VAL A 138 16.36 12.59 -3.43
CA VAL A 138 15.60 13.78 -3.86
C VAL A 138 14.68 13.54 -5.07
N GLY A 139 14.41 12.29 -5.47
CA GLY A 139 13.59 12.04 -6.68
C GLY A 139 12.89 10.68 -6.73
N TYR A 140 11.61 10.70 -7.13
CA TYR A 140 10.72 9.54 -7.26
C TYR A 140 10.98 8.67 -8.51
N ALA A 141 11.46 9.26 -9.61
CA ALA A 141 11.51 8.56 -10.90
C ALA A 141 12.75 7.66 -11.09
N TRP A 142 13.82 7.90 -10.32
CA TRP A 142 15.05 7.11 -10.39
C TRP A 142 15.88 7.32 -9.11
N ASN A 143 15.66 6.49 -8.11
CA ASN A 143 16.44 6.51 -6.89
C ASN A 143 17.19 5.18 -6.72
N PRO A 144 18.31 4.98 -7.44
CA PRO A 144 19.04 3.70 -7.42
C PRO A 144 19.66 3.40 -6.04
N THR A 145 19.63 4.37 -5.13
CA THR A 145 20.06 4.23 -3.73
C THR A 145 18.91 3.94 -2.77
N ASP A 146 17.66 3.91 -3.24
CA ASP A 146 16.50 3.54 -2.44
C ASP A 146 16.37 2.02 -2.34
N ILE A 147 17.00 1.47 -1.30
CA ILE A 147 16.93 0.04 -0.98
C ILE A 147 15.70 -0.30 -0.12
N PHE A 148 14.92 0.71 0.29
CA PHE A 148 13.83 0.56 1.24
C PHE A 148 12.46 0.55 0.55
N ASN A 149 12.32 1.30 -0.55
CA ASN A 149 11.09 1.40 -1.33
C ASN A 149 11.30 0.74 -2.70
N GLU A 150 11.04 -0.58 -2.80
CA GLU A 150 11.06 -1.27 -4.09
C GLU A 150 9.87 -0.81 -4.94
N PRO A 151 10.08 -0.29 -6.16
CA PRO A 151 8.99 0.17 -7.00
C PRO A 151 8.14 -1.02 -7.46
N ASP A 152 6.84 -0.99 -7.14
CA ASP A 152 5.86 -1.92 -7.72
C ASP A 152 5.26 -1.29 -8.98
N LEU A 153 5.54 -1.89 -10.14
CA LEU A 153 4.98 -1.45 -11.42
C LEU A 153 3.45 -1.62 -11.51
N MET A 154 2.86 -2.41 -10.61
CA MET A 154 1.43 -2.68 -10.54
C MET A 154 0.71 -1.83 -9.49
N ASP A 155 1.42 -1.01 -8.72
CA ASP A 155 0.80 -0.09 -7.77
C ASP A 155 0.74 1.35 -8.35
N PRO A 156 -0.44 1.81 -8.78
CA PRO A 156 -0.60 3.17 -9.32
C PRO A 156 -0.56 4.25 -8.23
N THR A 157 -0.58 3.89 -6.94
CA THR A 157 -0.73 4.88 -5.86
C THR A 157 0.52 5.71 -5.59
N TYR A 158 1.69 5.32 -6.12
CA TYR A 158 2.99 5.97 -5.92
C TYR A 158 3.37 6.27 -4.45
N GLU A 159 2.66 5.70 -3.48
CA GLU A 159 2.89 5.89 -2.06
C GLU A 159 3.90 4.87 -1.55
N ASN A 160 4.93 5.36 -0.87
CA ASN A 160 5.94 4.50 -0.29
C ASN A 160 5.43 3.95 1.05
N PRO A 161 5.27 2.63 1.21
CA PRO A 161 4.87 2.06 2.49
C PRO A 161 5.93 2.33 3.57
N GLY A 162 5.52 2.41 4.83
CA GLY A 162 6.48 2.45 5.93
C GLY A 162 7.36 1.19 5.99
N VAL A 163 8.62 1.36 6.37
CA VAL A 163 9.57 0.27 6.61
C VAL A 163 9.76 0.10 8.12
N SER A 164 9.78 -1.15 8.59
CA SER A 164 10.04 -1.47 10.00
C SER A 164 11.48 -1.11 10.34
N ALA A 165 11.66 -0.02 11.08
CA ALA A 165 12.97 0.49 11.47
C ALA A 165 13.09 0.53 13.00
N ILE A 166 13.92 -0.37 13.53
CA ILE A 166 14.30 -0.52 14.95
C ILE A 166 13.12 -0.85 15.88
#